data_AF-A0A6A1UVZ8-F1
#
_entry.id   AF-A0A6A1UVZ8-F1
#
_cell.length_a   1.000
_cell.length_b   1.000
_cell.length_c   1.000
_cell.angle_alpha   90.00
_cell.angle_beta   90.00
_cell.angle_gamma   90.00
#
_symmetry.space_group_name_H-M   'P 1'
#
loop_
_entity.id
_entity.type
_entity.pdbx_description
1 polymer ?
#
loop_
_entity_poly.entity_id
_entity_poly.type
_entity_poly.pdbx_seq_one_letter_code
_entity_poly.pdbx_strand_id
1 'polypeptide(L)'
;MEYLERRECEYDLKTLANFYKEGDSLQPALTGVIVFTSTPNRELNKYYLGPAPLGEMARQIATAVGPCGNNRDYLFLLEKAMSDIGHADDMVIELANEVRKVLGVVGKGILKERKLVGPSHIPLKSHIPSLQLHRLPEAIAMDS
;
A
#
# COMPACT_ATOMS: atom_id res chain seq x y z
N MET A 1 -3.04 -1.91 22.86
CA MET A 1 -3.33 -0.68 22.11
C MET A 1 -2.13 0.26 22.05
N GLU A 2 -1.52 0.63 23.16
CA GLU A 2 -0.38 1.56 23.22
C GLU A 2 0.79 1.25 22.26
N TYR A 3 1.12 -0.02 22.05
CA TYR A 3 2.14 -0.42 21.05
C TYR A 3 1.78 0.02 19.63
N LEU A 4 0.54 -0.18 19.20
CA LEU A 4 0.09 0.19 17.86
C LEU A 4 0.04 1.71 17.70
N GLU A 5 -0.40 2.44 18.73
CA GLU A 5 -0.41 3.91 18.69
C GLU A 5 1.00 4.48 18.53
N ARG A 6 2.02 3.84 19.10
CA ARG A 6 3.42 4.24 18.91
C ARG A 6 3.96 3.89 17.53
N ARG A 7 3.60 2.72 17.00
CA ARG A 7 4.11 2.22 15.72
C ARG A 7 3.46 2.97 14.54
N GLU A 8 2.16 3.19 14.63
CA GLU A 8 1.34 3.78 13.56
C GLU A 8 1.08 5.29 13.80
N CYS A 9 1.94 5.94 14.59
CA CYS A 9 1.77 7.35 15.00
C CYS A 9 1.84 8.37 13.85
N GLU A 10 2.38 7.96 12.70
CA GLU A 10 2.55 8.82 11.52
C GLU A 10 1.35 8.75 10.55
N TYR A 11 0.33 7.94 10.85
CA TYR A 11 -0.95 7.93 10.15
C TYR A 11 -1.91 8.94 10.77
N ASP A 12 -2.67 9.68 9.95
CA ASP A 12 -3.57 10.75 10.39
C ASP A 12 -5.03 10.31 10.55
N LEU A 13 -5.35 9.06 10.19
CA LEU A 13 -6.71 8.52 10.27
C LEU A 13 -6.74 7.13 10.90
N LYS A 14 -7.62 6.96 11.89
CA LYS A 14 -7.94 5.69 12.54
C LYS A 14 -9.44 5.43 12.41
N THR A 15 -9.78 4.29 11.83
CA THR A 15 -11.16 3.94 11.47
C THR A 15 -11.52 2.55 11.93
N LEU A 16 -12.82 2.31 12.15
CA LEU A 16 -13.36 0.99 12.38
C LEU A 16 -13.94 0.44 11.08
N ALA A 17 -13.53 -0.75 10.70
CA ALA A 17 -13.97 -1.43 9.49
C ALA A 17 -14.49 -2.84 9.81
N ASN A 18 -15.37 -3.31 8.94
CA ASN A 18 -15.81 -4.69 8.94
C ASN A 18 -14.87 -5.51 8.04
N PHE A 19 -14.37 -6.62 8.55
CA PHE A 19 -13.51 -7.54 7.82
C PHE A 19 -14.35 -8.70 7.28
N TYR A 20 -14.29 -8.89 5.97
CA TYR A 20 -15.00 -9.92 5.23
C TYR A 20 -14.00 -10.98 4.75
N LYS A 21 -14.41 -12.25 4.77
CA LYS A 21 -13.60 -13.32 4.21
C LYS A 21 -13.84 -13.39 2.71
N GLU A 22 -12.86 -13.92 1.99
CA GLU A 22 -13.04 -14.23 0.58
C GLU A 22 -14.25 -15.15 0.38
N GLY A 23 -15.10 -14.81 -0.59
CA GLY A 23 -16.32 -15.55 -0.90
C GLY A 23 -17.55 -15.19 -0.05
N ASP A 24 -17.41 -14.38 1.00
CA ASP A 24 -18.54 -13.90 1.82
C ASP A 24 -18.52 -12.37 1.96
N SER A 25 -19.26 -11.69 1.09
CA SER A 25 -19.39 -10.23 1.09
C SER A 25 -20.62 -9.72 1.84
N LEU A 26 -21.45 -10.62 2.38
CA LEU A 26 -22.73 -10.24 3.01
C LEU A 26 -22.62 -10.19 4.53
N GLN A 27 -21.81 -11.08 5.12
CA GLN A 27 -21.62 -11.13 6.56
C GLN A 27 -20.15 -10.91 6.92
N PRO A 28 -19.85 -9.91 7.77
CA PRO A 28 -18.48 -9.69 8.21
C PRO A 28 -18.04 -10.82 9.14
N ALA A 29 -16.85 -11.35 8.89
CA ALA A 29 -16.21 -12.32 9.78
C ALA A 29 -15.77 -11.68 11.10
N LEU A 30 -15.40 -10.38 11.06
CA LEU A 30 -15.11 -9.57 12.24
C LEU A 30 -15.62 -8.15 12.02
N THR A 31 -16.19 -7.56 13.06
CA THR A 31 -16.60 -6.14 13.07
C THR A 31 -15.67 -5.33 13.97
N GLY A 32 -15.59 -4.02 13.72
CA GLY A 32 -14.79 -3.13 14.57
C GLY A 32 -13.27 -3.35 14.46
N VAL A 33 -12.78 -3.82 13.32
CA VAL A 33 -11.34 -3.93 13.07
C VAL A 33 -10.77 -2.51 12.92
N ILE A 34 -9.72 -2.22 13.68
CA ILE A 34 -9.04 -0.92 13.63
C ILE A 34 -8.14 -0.90 12.40
N VAL A 35 -8.32 0.12 11.55
CA VAL A 35 -7.47 0.38 10.39
C VAL A 35 -6.86 1.76 10.52
N PHE A 36 -5.53 1.82 10.45
CA PHE A 36 -4.76 3.06 10.38
C PHE A 36 -4.50 3.37 8.90
N THR A 37 -4.90 4.56 8.45
CA THR A 37 -4.72 5.01 7.07
C THR A 37 -4.22 6.45 7.04
N SER A 38 -3.56 6.77 5.94
CA SER A 38 -3.07 8.11 5.65
C SER A 38 -3.99 8.79 4.66
N THR A 39 -4.36 10.05 4.91
CA THR A 39 -5.11 10.87 3.96
C THR A 39 -4.17 11.68 3.04
N PRO A 40 -4.68 12.20 1.91
CA PRO A 40 -3.95 13.16 1.07
C PRO A 40 -3.73 14.54 1.69
N ASN A 41 -4.19 14.79 2.92
CA ASN A 41 -4.04 16.08 3.59
C ASN A 41 -2.57 16.28 4.01
N ARG A 42 -1.84 17.16 3.32
CA ARG A 42 -0.42 17.42 3.57
C ARG A 42 -0.12 18.14 4.89
N GLU A 43 -1.11 18.78 5.51
CA GLU A 43 -0.94 19.41 6.82
C GLU A 43 -0.92 18.37 7.95
N LEU A 44 -1.80 17.36 7.84
CA LEU A 44 -1.91 16.27 8.83
C LEU A 44 -0.98 15.10 8.51
N ASN A 45 -0.73 14.85 7.23
CA ASN A 45 0.18 13.83 6.73
C ASN A 45 1.30 14.47 5.90
N LYS A 46 2.33 14.93 6.60
CA LYS A 46 3.52 15.54 6.01
C LYS A 46 4.31 14.61 5.07
N TYR A 47 4.07 13.29 5.12
CA TYR A 47 4.77 12.31 4.28
C TYR A 47 4.01 11.96 3.00
N TYR A 48 2.81 12.50 2.76
CA TYR A 48 2.08 12.26 1.53
C TYR A 48 2.76 12.93 0.32
N LEU A 49 3.46 12.13 -0.49
CA LEU A 49 4.11 12.60 -1.71
C LEU A 49 3.12 12.80 -2.87
N GLY A 50 2.04 12.01 -2.89
CA GLY A 50 1.05 12.02 -3.97
C GLY A 50 1.30 10.94 -5.03
N PRO A 51 0.43 10.86 -6.05
CA PRO A 51 0.64 9.95 -7.17
C PRO A 51 1.90 10.36 -7.95
N ALA A 52 2.65 9.36 -8.42
CA ALA A 52 3.86 9.56 -9.20
C ALA A 52 3.93 8.56 -10.37
N PRO A 53 4.63 8.89 -11.47
CA PRO A 53 4.93 7.94 -12.53
C PRO A 53 5.67 6.70 -12.00
N LEU A 54 5.33 5.53 -12.55
CA LEU A 54 5.88 4.23 -12.12
C LEU A 54 7.42 4.23 -12.05
N GLY A 55 8.09 4.75 -13.09
CA GLY A 55 9.54 4.80 -13.13
C GLY A 55 10.17 5.73 -12.08
N GLU A 56 9.47 6.80 -11.68
CA GLU A 56 9.93 7.69 -10.59
C GLU A 56 9.81 6.99 -9.24
N MET A 57 8.67 6.36 -8.97
CA MET A 57 8.49 5.54 -7.77
C MET A 57 9.55 4.44 -7.67
N ALA A 58 9.79 3.72 -8.77
CA ALA A 58 10.77 2.64 -8.81
C ALA A 58 12.20 3.13 -8.53
N ARG A 59 12.61 4.27 -9.12
CA ARG A 59 13.92 4.87 -8.85
C ARG A 59 14.08 5.25 -7.38
N GLN A 60 13.05 5.88 -6.79
CA GLN A 60 13.06 6.25 -5.39
C GLN A 60 13.15 5.01 -4.48
N ILE A 61 12.33 3.98 -4.73
CA ILE A 61 12.32 2.76 -3.93
C ILE A 61 13.64 1.99 -4.03
N ALA A 62 14.25 1.95 -5.22
CA ALA A 62 15.49 1.21 -5.47
C ALA A 62 16.67 1.68 -4.60
N THR A 63 16.72 2.97 -4.28
CA THR A 63 17.86 3.59 -3.56
C THR A 63 17.52 4.09 -2.15
N ALA A 64 16.23 4.15 -1.77
CA ALA A 64 15.84 4.66 -0.46
C ALA A 64 16.19 3.70 0.68
N VAL A 65 16.75 4.26 1.76
CA VAL A 65 17.15 3.54 2.98
C VAL A 65 16.67 4.32 4.20
N GLY A 66 16.08 3.62 5.15
CA GLY A 66 15.68 4.17 6.45
C GLY A 66 16.21 3.35 7.62
N PRO A 67 15.83 3.69 8.86
CA PRO A 67 16.24 2.96 10.06
C PRO A 67 15.91 1.47 10.03
N CYS A 68 14.89 1.08 9.27
CA CYS A 68 14.41 -0.30 9.12
C CYS A 68 15.00 -1.04 7.92
N GLY A 69 15.97 -0.47 7.18
CA GLY A 69 16.60 -1.08 6.02
C GLY A 69 16.24 -0.43 4.68
N ASN A 70 16.46 -1.17 3.57
CA ASN A 70 16.20 -0.67 2.22
C ASN A 70 14.70 -0.76 1.88
N ASN A 71 14.18 0.25 1.19
CA ASN A 71 12.77 0.29 0.80
C ASN A 71 12.41 -0.78 -0.25
N ARG A 72 13.35 -1.17 -1.12
CA ARG A 72 13.15 -2.28 -2.07
C ARG A 72 12.85 -3.62 -1.39
N ASP A 73 13.45 -3.86 -0.21
CA ASP A 73 13.26 -5.13 0.51
C ASP A 73 11.83 -5.19 1.07
N TYR A 74 11.30 -4.06 1.54
CA TYR A 74 9.89 -3.93 1.94
C TYR A 74 8.94 -4.28 0.77
N LEU A 75 9.18 -3.72 -0.41
CA LEU A 75 8.35 -3.98 -1.59
C LEU A 75 8.39 -5.47 -2.01
N PHE A 76 9.58 -6.09 -2.03
CA PHE A 76 9.70 -7.49 -2.42
C PHE A 76 9.11 -8.46 -1.38
N LEU A 77 9.23 -8.14 -0.09
CA LEU A 77 8.57 -8.91 0.95
C LEU A 77 7.05 -8.80 0.86
N LEU A 78 6.51 -7.62 0.52
CA LEU A 78 5.08 -7.43 0.29
C LEU A 78 4.60 -8.26 -0.92
N GLU A 79 5.26 -8.14 -2.07
CA GLU A 79 4.94 -8.94 -3.27
C GLU A 79 4.96 -10.44 -2.96
N LYS A 80 6.00 -10.93 -2.27
CA LYS A 80 6.09 -12.33 -1.85
C LYS A 80 4.95 -12.73 -0.93
N ALA A 81 4.69 -11.94 0.12
CA ALA A 81 3.64 -12.26 1.10
C ALA A 81 2.25 -12.32 0.44
N MET A 82 1.95 -11.38 -0.46
CA MET A 82 0.70 -11.37 -1.22
C MET A 82 0.57 -12.59 -2.14
N SER A 83 1.67 -12.97 -2.81
CA SER A 83 1.71 -14.19 -3.62
C SER A 83 1.55 -15.47 -2.79
N ASP A 84 2.20 -15.56 -1.63
CA ASP A 84 2.17 -16.74 -0.75
C ASP A 84 0.75 -17.03 -0.23
N ILE A 85 -0.06 -15.98 -0.02
CA ILE A 85 -1.46 -16.11 0.40
C ILE A 85 -2.45 -16.25 -0.78
N GLY A 86 -1.97 -16.33 -2.02
CA GLY A 86 -2.81 -16.48 -3.21
C GLY A 86 -3.51 -15.20 -3.68
N HIS A 87 -3.14 -14.04 -3.15
CA HIS A 87 -3.73 -12.73 -3.47
C HIS A 87 -2.70 -11.78 -4.06
N ALA A 88 -1.97 -12.23 -5.08
CA ALA A 88 -1.02 -11.38 -5.79
C ALA A 88 -1.72 -10.13 -6.37
N ASP A 89 -1.06 -8.98 -6.26
CA ASP A 89 -1.57 -7.69 -6.73
C ASP A 89 -0.76 -7.18 -7.92
N ASP A 90 -1.44 -6.91 -9.03
CA ASP A 90 -0.83 -6.51 -10.30
C ASP A 90 -0.02 -5.21 -10.17
N MET A 91 -0.48 -4.24 -9.36
CA MET A 91 0.23 -2.97 -9.17
C MET A 91 1.50 -3.17 -8.34
N VAL A 92 1.44 -4.01 -7.31
CA VAL A 92 2.63 -4.35 -6.49
C VAL A 92 3.66 -5.11 -7.33
N ILE A 93 3.22 -6.09 -8.13
CA ILE A 93 4.08 -6.85 -9.05
C ILE A 93 4.71 -5.93 -10.09
N GLU A 94 3.92 -5.05 -10.71
CA GLU A 94 4.41 -4.11 -11.73
C GLU A 94 5.50 -3.18 -11.15
N LEU A 95 5.25 -2.61 -9.97
CA LEU A 95 6.21 -1.76 -9.28
C LEU A 95 7.48 -2.51 -8.87
N ALA A 96 7.35 -3.74 -8.35
CA ALA A 96 8.50 -4.58 -7.99
C ALA A 96 9.37 -4.91 -9.21
N ASN A 97 8.74 -5.23 -10.34
CA ASN A 97 9.46 -5.47 -11.59
C ASN A 97 10.19 -4.22 -12.11
N GLU A 98 9.58 -3.05 -11.99
CA GLU A 98 10.24 -1.80 -12.38
C GLU A 98 11.45 -1.50 -11.47
N VAL A 99 11.36 -1.76 -10.16
CA VAL A 99 12.49 -1.66 -9.23
C VAL A 99 13.62 -2.63 -9.61
N ARG A 100 13.30 -3.89 -9.97
CA ARG A 100 14.30 -4.86 -10.45
C ARG A 100 15.04 -4.38 -11.70
N LYS A 101 14.33 -3.76 -12.66
CA LYS A 101 14.94 -3.15 -13.85
C LYS A 101 15.92 -2.04 -13.47
N VAL A 102 15.52 -1.13 -12.58
CA VAL A 102 16.38 -0.04 -12.10
C VAL A 102 17.67 -0.58 -11.45
N LEU A 103 17.58 -1.67 -10.69
CA LEU A 103 18.74 -2.29 -10.03
C LEU A 103 19.64 -3.09 -10.98
N GLY A 104 19.29 -3.22 -12.27
CA GLY A 104 20.00 -4.08 -13.21
C GLY A 104 19.86 -5.57 -12.92
N VAL A 105 18.92 -5.95 -12.04
CA VAL A 105 18.59 -7.34 -11.72
C VAL A 105 17.57 -7.82 -12.75
N VAL A 106 17.98 -7.86 -14.02
CA VAL A 106 17.25 -8.61 -15.04
C VAL A 106 17.63 -10.06 -14.83
N GLY A 107 16.72 -10.83 -14.21
CA GLY A 107 16.89 -12.28 -14.11
C GLY A 107 17.19 -12.86 -15.50
N LYS A 108 18.29 -13.59 -15.62
CA LYS A 108 18.46 -14.58 -16.70
C LYS A 108 17.34 -15.61 -16.54
N GLY A 109 16.19 -15.39 -17.16
CA GLY A 109 15.08 -16.34 -17.10
C GLY A 109 13.76 -15.78 -17.61
N ILE A 110 13.42 -16.18 -18.84
CA ILE A 110 12.10 -16.08 -19.49
C ILE A 110 11.73 -14.67 -19.99
N LEU A 111 12.43 -14.29 -21.06
CA LEU A 111 11.92 -13.35 -22.04
C LEU A 111 11.02 -14.14 -23.00
N LYS A 112 9.70 -14.08 -22.82
CA LYS A 112 8.74 -14.44 -23.87
C LYS A 112 8.17 -13.13 -24.40
N GLU A 113 8.79 -12.63 -25.46
CA GLU A 113 8.33 -11.45 -26.19
C GLU A 113 6.84 -11.54 -26.50
N ARG A 114 6.09 -10.53 -26.07
CA ARG A 114 4.96 -10.05 -26.83
C ARG A 114 5.14 -8.55 -27.08
N LYS A 115 5.32 -8.27 -28.37
CA LYS A 115 5.60 -7.00 -29.02
C LYS A 115 4.59 -5.91 -28.58
N LEU A 116 5.10 -4.76 -28.17
CA LEU A 116 4.35 -3.56 -27.78
C LEU A 116 3.60 -2.94 -28.97
N VAL A 117 2.42 -2.37 -28.71
CA VAL A 117 1.85 -1.25 -29.49
C VAL A 117 1.11 -0.27 -28.55
N GLY A 118 1.56 0.99 -28.54
CA GLY A 118 0.74 2.18 -28.23
C GLY A 118 1.03 2.91 -26.90
N PRO A 119 1.02 4.27 -26.87
CA PRO A 119 1.06 5.01 -25.63
C PRO A 119 -0.33 4.94 -24.97
N SER A 120 -0.46 4.13 -23.93
CA SER A 120 -1.70 4.04 -23.16
C SER A 120 -1.74 5.15 -22.11
N HIS A 121 -2.31 6.30 -22.47
CA HIS A 121 -2.87 7.19 -21.47
C HIS A 121 -4.10 6.49 -20.88
N ILE A 122 -3.90 5.68 -19.84
CA ILE A 122 -5.01 5.05 -19.12
C ILE A 122 -5.52 6.08 -18.11
N PRO A 123 -6.78 6.54 -18.21
CA PRO A 123 -7.36 7.37 -17.17
C PRO A 123 -7.36 6.58 -15.87
N LEU A 124 -6.74 7.12 -14.82
CA LEU A 124 -6.87 6.66 -13.44
C LEU A 124 -8.34 6.70 -13.04
N LYS A 125 -9.08 5.62 -13.32
CA LYS A 125 -10.38 5.39 -12.69
C LYS A 125 -10.10 4.95 -11.26
N SER A 126 -10.21 5.90 -10.35
CA SER A 126 -10.30 5.68 -8.92
C SER A 126 -11.57 4.90 -8.59
N HIS A 127 -11.60 3.61 -8.88
CA HIS A 127 -12.57 2.69 -8.29
C HIS A 127 -11.99 2.13 -7.00
N ILE A 128 -11.69 3.02 -6.05
CA ILE A 128 -11.79 2.65 -4.64
C ILE A 128 -13.27 2.90 -4.33
N PRO A 129 -14.10 1.86 -4.12
CA PRO A 129 -15.42 2.08 -3.56
C PRO A 129 -15.23 2.91 -2.30
N SER A 130 -15.94 4.03 -2.16
CA SER A 130 -15.95 4.79 -0.92
C SER A 130 -16.42 3.87 0.21
N LEU A 131 -15.48 3.22 0.89
CA LEU A 131 -15.74 2.55 2.15
C LEU A 131 -16.20 3.65 3.10
N GLN A 132 -17.44 3.56 3.58
CA GLN A 132 -17.96 4.47 4.58
C GLN A 132 -17.19 4.23 5.88
N LEU A 133 -16.05 4.91 5.99
CA LEU A 133 -15.17 4.84 7.16
C LEU A 133 -15.69 5.84 8.19
N HIS A 134 -16.26 5.31 9.26
CA HIS A 134 -16.67 6.13 10.40
C HIS A 134 -15.42 6.53 11.20
N ARG A 135 -15.15 7.84 11.28
CA ARG A 135 -14.09 8.42 12.11
C ARG A 135 -14.47 8.27 13.59
N LEU A 136 -13.57 7.73 14.41
CA LEU A 136 -13.77 7.73 15.86
C LEU A 136 -13.54 9.14 16.44
N PRO A 137 -14.37 9.59 17.40
CA PRO A 137 -14.03 10.74 18.24
C PRO A 137 -12.76 10.43 19.05
N GLU A 138 -11.90 11.44 19.22
CA GLU A 138 -10.76 11.35 20.13
C GLU A 138 -11.25 10.97 21.53
N ALA A 139 -10.59 9.97 22.14
CA ALA A 139 -10.86 9.61 23.51
C ALA A 139 -10.40 10.77 24.41
N ILE A 140 -11.35 11.48 24.99
CA ILE A 140 -11.08 12.45 26.05
C ILE A 140 -10.67 11.64 27.29
N ALA A 141 -9.40 11.68 27.65
CA ALA A 141 -8.94 11.19 28.94
C ALA A 141 -9.53 12.11 30.02
N MET A 142 -10.45 11.57 30.83
CA MET A 142 -10.84 12.21 32.09
C MET A 142 -9.83 11.78 33.15
N ASP A 143 -8.96 12.69 33.56
CA ASP A 143 -8.16 12.53 34.78
C ASP A 143 -9.11 12.43 35.98
N SER A 144 -8.90 11.42 36.84
CA SER A 144 -9.50 11.29 38.17
C SER A 144 -8.43 11.49 39.23
#